data_AF-L0J971-F1
#
_entry.id   AF-L0J971-F1
#
_cell.length_a   1.000
_cell.length_b   1.000
_cell.length_c   1.000
_cell.angle_alpha   90.00
_cell.angle_beta   90.00
_cell.angle_gamma   90.00
#
_symmetry.space_group_name_H-M   'P 1'
#
loop_
_entity.id
_entity.type
_entity.pdbx_description
1 polymer ?
#
loop_
_entity_poly.entity_id
_entity_poly.type
_entity_poly.pdbx_seq_one_letter_code
_entity_poly.pdbx_strand_id
1 'polypeptide(L)'
;MRTDAARMSRRRPGPGALATPASQGGALVRGTVTSPADQDGQVQAVPLQRARRQVWPMRGASSWHKRGPQRRVVRCWDPRQPLLGWVLSAQSRPHYRAAAVHRRCALIARGLGYGGVDIGFISPPTEPAGGEPSASAGPLDPTALRSLAHDRDLVVLAWGNAIDVHCGAAAARLLQQELARHCGSLAVLGWTTDGRPLDVDGARRAPTLSCLCCAPSGSYDHDARFDRLVMGEVS
;
A
#
# COMPACT_ATOMS: atom_id res chain seq x y z
N MET A 1 61.32 4.46 0.38
CA MET A 1 61.38 5.08 -0.96
C MET A 1 60.30 6.15 -1.03
N ARG A 2 60.72 7.38 -1.33
CA ARG A 2 59.91 8.60 -1.45
C ARG A 2 59.56 8.83 -2.92
N THR A 3 58.35 9.35 -3.18
CA THR A 3 57.91 10.24 -4.30
C THR A 3 56.39 10.36 -4.10
N ASP A 4 55.74 11.46 -3.69
CA ASP A 4 55.88 12.91 -3.85
C ASP A 4 55.38 13.49 -5.19
N ALA A 5 54.48 14.47 -5.02
CA ALA A 5 54.04 15.58 -5.87
C ALA A 5 53.32 15.38 -7.23
N ALA A 6 52.09 15.92 -7.30
CA ALA A 6 51.63 17.01 -8.19
C ALA A 6 50.09 17.10 -8.09
N ARG A 7 49.39 18.09 -7.50
CA ARG A 7 49.40 19.57 -7.59
C ARG A 7 49.19 20.10 -9.02
N MET A 8 47.95 20.41 -9.39
CA MET A 8 47.61 21.60 -10.19
C MET A 8 46.20 22.14 -9.86
N SER A 9 46.18 23.35 -9.30
CA SER A 9 45.06 24.29 -9.27
C SER A 9 44.83 24.93 -10.64
N ARG A 10 43.62 25.52 -10.81
CA ARG A 10 43.21 26.71 -11.62
C ARG A 10 41.86 26.36 -12.29
N ARG A 11 40.82 27.20 -12.39
CA ARG A 11 40.57 28.63 -12.15
C ARG A 11 39.03 28.83 -12.10
N ARG A 12 38.55 29.79 -11.31
CA ARG A 12 37.24 30.44 -11.45
C ARG A 12 37.28 31.46 -12.61
N PRO A 13 36.13 31.70 -13.25
CA PRO A 13 35.56 33.05 -13.41
C PRO A 13 34.09 33.02 -12.89
N GLY A 14 33.51 33.99 -12.18
CA GLY A 14 33.51 35.45 -12.34
C GLY A 14 32.04 35.88 -12.61
N PRO A 15 31.42 36.76 -11.80
CA PRO A 15 30.01 37.12 -11.94
C PRO A 15 29.81 38.35 -12.85
N GLY A 16 28.71 38.39 -13.58
CA GLY A 16 28.24 39.57 -14.30
C GLY A 16 26.83 39.32 -14.83
N ALA A 17 25.95 40.29 -15.01
CA ALA A 17 25.87 41.66 -14.54
C ALA A 17 24.38 42.02 -14.61
N LEU A 18 23.96 42.99 -13.79
CA LEU A 18 22.66 43.66 -13.89
C LEU A 18 22.42 44.22 -15.30
N ALA A 19 21.18 44.12 -15.77
CA ALA A 19 20.60 45.12 -16.67
C ALA A 19 19.08 45.16 -16.48
N THR A 20 18.58 46.30 -15.99
CA THR A 20 17.20 46.77 -16.15
C THR A 20 17.28 47.99 -17.07
N PRO A 21 16.28 48.21 -17.93
CA PRO A 21 15.64 49.52 -17.87
C PRO A 21 14.11 49.48 -17.98
N ALA A 22 13.54 50.58 -17.51
CA ALA A 22 12.13 50.91 -17.43
C ALA A 22 11.49 51.27 -18.78
N SER A 23 10.16 51.18 -18.85
CA SER A 23 9.25 52.35 -18.97
C SER A 23 8.06 52.14 -19.93
N GLN A 24 6.88 52.47 -19.39
CA GLN A 24 5.70 53.11 -20.02
C GLN A 24 4.84 52.39 -21.08
N GLY A 25 3.56 52.20 -20.70
CA GLY A 25 2.45 52.93 -21.33
C GLY A 25 1.54 52.15 -22.28
N GLY A 26 0.23 52.21 -22.04
CA GLY A 26 -0.79 52.06 -23.09
C GLY A 26 -1.89 51.05 -22.80
N ALA A 27 -3.07 51.55 -22.41
CA ALA A 27 -4.33 50.82 -22.36
C ALA A 27 -4.95 50.65 -23.76
N LEU A 28 -5.58 49.50 -24.05
CA LEU A 28 -6.96 49.38 -24.59
C LEU A 28 -7.28 47.93 -25.03
N VAL A 29 -8.28 47.35 -24.33
CA VAL A 29 -9.41 46.52 -24.79
C VAL A 29 -9.38 45.98 -26.24
N ARG A 30 -9.39 44.64 -26.43
CA ARG A 30 -10.54 43.81 -26.86
C ARG A 30 -10.12 42.34 -27.02
N GLY A 31 -11.02 41.43 -26.67
CA GLY A 31 -10.73 40.01 -26.46
C GLY A 31 -10.49 39.17 -27.72
N THR A 32 -9.90 38.00 -27.46
CA THR A 32 -10.04 36.83 -28.32
C THR A 32 -10.05 35.60 -27.43
N VAL A 33 -11.05 34.75 -27.65
CA VAL A 33 -11.21 33.42 -27.07
C VAL A 33 -10.09 32.52 -27.58
N THR A 34 -9.39 31.81 -26.69
CA THR A 34 -8.66 30.58 -27.04
C THR A 34 -8.34 29.74 -25.80
N SER A 35 -8.83 28.49 -25.85
CA SER A 35 -8.53 27.25 -25.13
C SER A 35 -8.11 27.23 -23.64
N PRO A 36 -8.72 26.35 -22.82
CA PRO A 36 -8.21 26.05 -21.50
C PRO A 36 -6.94 25.20 -21.60
N ALA A 37 -5.89 25.68 -20.95
CA ALA A 37 -4.67 24.96 -20.67
C ALA A 37 -4.90 23.85 -19.64
N ASP A 38 -4.15 22.77 -19.81
CA ASP A 38 -3.76 21.73 -18.85
C ASP A 38 -4.31 21.89 -17.43
N GLN A 39 -5.27 21.04 -17.08
CA GLN A 39 -5.45 20.62 -15.69
C GLN A 39 -4.56 19.42 -15.46
N ASP A 40 -3.33 19.68 -15.02
CA ASP A 40 -2.50 18.70 -14.33
C ASP A 40 -3.33 18.12 -13.18
N GLY A 41 -3.56 16.81 -13.25
CA GLY A 41 -4.23 16.03 -12.23
C GLY A 41 -3.48 16.13 -10.90
N GLN A 42 -3.89 17.11 -10.09
CA GLN A 42 -3.42 17.27 -8.72
C GLN A 42 -3.99 16.11 -7.90
N VAL A 43 -3.22 15.03 -7.78
CA VAL A 43 -3.48 13.94 -6.83
C VAL A 43 -3.44 14.55 -5.42
N GLN A 44 -4.62 14.87 -4.88
CA GLN A 44 -4.74 15.33 -3.51
C GLN A 44 -4.33 14.19 -2.59
N ALA A 45 -3.25 14.40 -1.84
CA ALA A 45 -2.94 13.58 -0.68
C ALA A 45 -4.05 13.81 0.35
N VAL A 46 -5.03 12.91 0.38
CA VAL A 46 -6.10 12.94 1.38
C VAL A 46 -5.45 12.73 2.76
N PRO A 47 -5.52 13.69 3.68
CA PRO A 47 -5.10 13.45 5.05
C PRO A 47 -6.04 12.39 5.63
N LEU A 48 -5.52 11.19 5.90
CA LEU A 48 -6.22 10.14 6.65
C LEU A 48 -6.75 10.78 7.94
N GLN A 49 -8.06 11.07 7.97
CA GLN A 49 -8.73 11.55 9.17
C GLN A 49 -8.52 10.48 10.23
N ARG A 50 -7.80 10.85 11.30
CA ARG A 50 -7.56 10.01 12.47
C ARG A 50 -8.91 9.60 13.05
N ALA A 51 -9.37 8.40 12.70
CA ALA A 51 -10.48 7.75 13.37
C ALA A 51 -10.19 7.73 14.87
N ARG A 52 -11.18 8.15 15.67
CA ARG A 52 -11.06 8.31 17.12
C ARG A 52 -10.58 7.01 17.75
N ARG A 53 -9.50 7.14 18.55
CA ARG A 53 -8.88 6.07 19.34
C ARG A 53 -9.90 5.40 20.26
N GLN A 54 -10.32 4.18 19.93
CA GLN A 54 -10.71 3.22 20.95
C GLN A 54 -9.43 2.52 21.39
N VAL A 55 -8.97 2.83 22.61
CA VAL A 55 -7.78 2.23 23.22
C VAL A 55 -8.18 0.83 23.68
N TRP A 56 -7.82 -0.17 22.90
CA TRP A 56 -7.96 -1.58 23.29
C TRP A 56 -6.71 -2.04 24.05
N PRO A 57 -6.85 -2.65 25.24
CA PRO A 57 -5.69 -3.15 25.96
C PRO A 57 -5.23 -4.47 25.33
N MET A 58 -4.26 -4.43 24.42
CA MET A 58 -3.54 -5.65 24.01
C MET A 58 -2.21 -5.77 24.76
N ARG A 59 -2.18 -6.70 25.71
CA ARG A 59 -0.93 -7.27 26.24
C ARG A 59 -0.11 -7.81 25.08
N GLY A 60 1.15 -7.40 25.01
CA GLY A 60 2.15 -8.02 24.16
C GLY A 60 2.40 -9.46 24.61
N ALA A 61 1.75 -10.40 23.96
CA ALA A 61 2.14 -11.80 23.93
C ALA A 61 2.33 -12.17 22.47
N SER A 62 3.53 -12.56 22.08
CA SER A 62 3.74 -13.32 20.86
C SER A 62 3.14 -14.71 21.09
N SER A 63 1.81 -14.84 20.98
CA SER A 63 1.14 -16.12 21.09
C SER A 63 1.31 -16.87 19.77
N TRP A 64 2.31 -17.74 19.73
CA TRP A 64 2.39 -18.79 18.72
C TRP A 64 1.35 -19.85 19.07
N HIS A 65 0.07 -19.62 18.74
CA HIS A 65 -0.94 -20.66 18.90
C HIS A 65 -0.70 -21.78 17.88
N LYS A 66 -0.23 -22.92 18.38
CA LYS A 66 -0.23 -24.20 17.66
C LYS A 66 -1.66 -24.76 17.64
N ARG A 67 -2.43 -24.52 16.56
CA ARG A 67 -3.55 -25.38 16.09
C ARG A 67 -4.12 -24.81 14.78
N GLY A 68 -3.90 -25.51 13.66
CA GLY A 68 -4.40 -25.16 12.31
C GLY A 68 -3.65 -24.00 11.64
N PRO A 69 -3.55 -23.92 10.30
CA PRO A 69 -2.69 -22.95 9.61
C PRO A 69 -3.37 -21.58 9.54
N GLN A 70 -3.73 -21.01 10.68
CA GLN A 70 -4.02 -19.59 10.80
C GLN A 70 -2.69 -18.86 10.65
N ARG A 71 -2.28 -18.66 9.39
CA ARG A 71 -1.12 -17.86 9.03
C ARG A 71 -1.54 -16.40 9.28
N ARG A 72 -1.39 -15.94 10.52
CA ARG A 72 -1.44 -14.52 10.87
C ARG A 72 -0.13 -14.17 11.56
N VAL A 73 0.53 -13.12 11.11
CA VAL A 73 1.77 -12.64 11.74
C VAL A 73 1.55 -11.24 12.28
N VAL A 74 1.52 -11.12 13.60
CA VAL A 74 1.42 -9.84 14.30
C VAL A 74 2.79 -9.43 14.82
N ARG A 75 3.16 -8.17 14.58
CA ARG A 75 4.37 -7.55 15.12
C ARG A 75 4.04 -6.12 15.56
N CYS A 76 4.26 -5.82 16.83
CA CYS A 76 4.05 -4.49 17.41
C CYS A 76 5.39 -3.96 17.92
N TRP A 77 5.70 -2.69 17.62
CA TRP A 77 6.88 -1.97 18.12
C TRP A 77 6.52 -0.70 18.88
N ASP A 78 5.36 -0.09 18.63
CA ASP A 78 4.81 1.02 19.43
C ASP A 78 3.32 0.76 19.71
N PRO A 79 2.94 0.34 20.94
CA PRO A 79 1.55 0.05 21.28
C PRO A 79 0.66 1.30 21.35
N ARG A 80 1.23 2.50 21.28
CA ARG A 80 0.47 3.76 21.30
C ARG A 80 -0.04 4.17 19.92
N GLN A 81 0.42 3.51 18.86
CA GLN A 81 0.03 3.76 17.48
C GLN A 81 -0.77 2.57 16.93
N PRO A 82 -1.67 2.79 15.95
CA PRO A 82 -2.46 1.71 15.36
C PRO A 82 -1.57 0.69 14.62
N LEU A 83 -2.10 -0.51 14.35
CA LEU A 83 -1.43 -1.52 13.53
C LEU A 83 -1.97 -1.50 12.10
N LEU A 84 -1.08 -1.59 11.12
CA LEU A 84 -1.45 -1.69 9.71
C LEU A 84 -1.75 -3.15 9.34
N GLY A 85 -2.94 -3.41 8.79
CA GLY A 85 -3.30 -4.72 8.25
C GLY A 85 -2.67 -4.94 6.87
N TRP A 86 -2.21 -6.16 6.61
CA TRP A 86 -1.66 -6.60 5.33
C TRP A 86 -2.30 -7.91 4.89
N VAL A 87 -2.59 -8.02 3.61
CA VAL A 87 -3.04 -9.28 2.99
C VAL A 87 -2.07 -9.67 1.90
N LEU A 88 -1.34 -10.76 2.13
CA LEU A 88 -0.29 -11.27 1.25
C LEU A 88 -0.67 -12.65 0.68
N SER A 89 0.01 -13.07 -0.39
CA SER A 89 -0.10 -14.45 -0.86
C SER A 89 0.66 -15.42 0.04
N ALA A 90 0.04 -16.55 0.38
CA ALA A 90 0.64 -17.67 1.11
C ALA A 90 1.59 -18.49 0.22
N GLN A 91 2.50 -17.84 -0.50
CA GLN A 91 3.49 -18.54 -1.32
C GLN A 91 4.42 -19.37 -0.43
N SER A 92 4.84 -20.53 -0.93
CA SER A 92 5.97 -21.27 -0.37
C SER A 92 7.26 -20.50 -0.67
N ARG A 93 7.52 -19.44 0.10
CA ARG A 93 8.77 -18.68 0.04
C ARG A 93 9.77 -19.35 1.01
N PRO A 94 11.05 -19.48 0.62
CA PRO A 94 12.07 -19.87 1.58
C PRO A 94 12.10 -18.87 2.74
N HIS A 95 12.37 -19.34 3.96
CA HIS A 95 12.21 -18.56 5.20
C HIS A 95 12.85 -17.16 5.16
N TYR A 96 14.00 -17.02 4.51
CA TYR A 96 14.70 -15.73 4.39
C TYR A 96 13.92 -14.70 3.56
N ARG A 97 13.22 -15.12 2.50
CA ARG A 97 12.38 -14.23 1.69
C ARG A 97 11.13 -13.82 2.46
N ALA A 98 10.48 -14.75 3.17
CA ALA A 98 9.36 -14.40 4.04
C ALA A 98 9.76 -13.35 5.09
N ALA A 99 10.94 -13.52 5.71
CA ALA A 99 11.47 -12.53 6.65
C ALA A 99 11.80 -11.16 6.00
N ALA A 100 12.27 -11.13 4.75
CA ALA A 100 12.49 -9.90 4.00
C ALA A 100 11.18 -9.15 3.73
N VAL A 101 10.14 -9.86 3.30
CA VAL A 101 8.80 -9.31 3.03
C VAL A 101 8.19 -8.73 4.31
N HIS A 102 8.23 -9.47 5.42
CA HIS A 102 7.70 -8.98 6.70
C HIS A 102 8.44 -7.72 7.20
N ARG A 103 9.77 -7.68 7.04
CA ARG A 103 10.57 -6.48 7.35
C ARG A 103 10.17 -5.31 6.47
N ARG A 104 9.88 -5.55 5.19
CA ARG A 104 9.45 -4.52 4.27
C ARG A 104 8.07 -3.95 4.60
N CYS A 105 7.10 -4.81 4.94
CA CYS A 105 5.80 -4.39 5.46
C CYS A 105 5.96 -3.50 6.70
N ALA A 106 6.83 -3.90 7.64
CA ALA A 106 7.10 -3.12 8.84
C ALA A 106 7.74 -1.75 8.54
N LEU A 107 8.66 -1.68 7.58
CA LEU A 107 9.27 -0.41 7.15
C LEU A 107 8.24 0.53 6.52
N ILE A 108 7.36 0.03 5.65
CA ILE A 108 6.29 0.82 5.03
C ILE A 108 5.33 1.32 6.11
N ALA A 109 4.87 0.44 7.00
CA ALA A 109 3.97 0.79 8.10
C ALA A 109 4.58 1.88 9.01
N ARG A 110 5.88 1.80 9.33
CA ARG A 110 6.58 2.85 10.08
C ARG A 110 6.60 4.18 9.33
N GLY A 111 6.88 4.16 8.02
CA GLY A 111 6.85 5.36 7.19
C GLY A 111 5.48 6.04 7.14
N LEU A 112 4.40 5.28 7.33
CA LEU A 112 3.02 5.76 7.40
C LEU A 112 2.57 6.15 8.82
N GLY A 113 3.43 6.01 9.84
CA GLY A 113 3.10 6.37 11.23
C GLY A 113 2.28 5.31 11.99
N TYR A 114 2.41 4.03 11.61
CA TYR A 114 1.83 2.90 12.34
C TYR A 114 2.82 2.30 13.36
N GLY A 115 2.26 1.74 14.43
CA GLY A 115 2.97 1.12 15.56
C GLY A 115 3.23 -0.37 15.42
N GLY A 116 2.70 -1.00 14.36
CA GLY A 116 2.83 -2.41 14.12
C GLY A 116 2.28 -2.85 12.77
N VAL A 117 2.44 -4.13 12.46
CA VAL A 117 1.82 -4.81 11.32
C VAL A 117 1.07 -6.04 11.74
N ASP A 118 0.09 -6.38 10.93
CA ASP A 118 -0.68 -7.60 11.05
C ASP A 118 -0.95 -8.22 9.69
N ILE A 119 -0.35 -9.37 9.46
CA ILE A 119 -0.24 -9.96 8.14
C ILE A 119 -1.13 -11.19 8.10
N GLY A 120 -2.25 -11.09 7.37
CA GLY A 120 -3.02 -12.23 6.92
C GLY A 120 -2.49 -12.76 5.59
N PHE A 121 -2.67 -14.05 5.34
CA PHE A 121 -2.29 -14.67 4.07
C PHE A 121 -3.50 -15.30 3.39
N ILE A 122 -3.51 -15.22 2.06
CA ILE A 122 -4.48 -15.91 1.21
C ILE A 122 -3.74 -16.91 0.34
N SER A 123 -4.27 -18.11 0.21
CA SER A 123 -3.65 -19.18 -0.57
C SER A 123 -4.15 -19.14 -2.01
N PRO A 124 -3.31 -19.48 -3.01
CA PRO A 124 -3.82 -19.82 -4.33
C PRO A 124 -4.74 -21.04 -4.24
N PRO A 125 -5.68 -21.21 -5.17
CA PRO A 125 -6.45 -22.44 -5.26
C PRO A 125 -5.49 -23.63 -5.39
N THR A 126 -5.67 -24.62 -4.52
CA THR A 126 -4.92 -25.88 -4.62
C THR A 126 -5.42 -26.61 -5.86
N GLU A 127 -4.60 -26.63 -6.92
CA GLU A 127 -4.82 -27.53 -8.06
C GLU A 127 -4.98 -28.97 -7.52
N PRO A 128 -5.99 -29.73 -7.97
CA PRO A 128 -6.19 -31.13 -7.57
C PRO A 128 -5.10 -32.00 -8.23
N ALA A 129 -3.86 -31.85 -7.79
CA ALA A 129 -2.78 -32.76 -8.18
C ALA A 129 -2.98 -34.06 -7.39
N GLY A 130 -3.16 -35.18 -8.11
CA GLY A 130 -3.29 -36.53 -7.57
C GLY A 130 -2.02 -37.08 -6.92
N GLY A 131 -1.34 -36.28 -6.09
CA GLY A 131 -0.15 -36.64 -5.35
C GLY A 131 -0.21 -36.08 -3.94
N GLU A 132 0.05 -36.97 -2.97
CA GLU A 132 0.29 -36.77 -1.53
C GLU A 132 0.05 -35.34 -0.98
N PRO A 133 -0.82 -35.17 0.03
CA PRO A 133 -1.14 -33.88 0.62
C PRO A 133 0.08 -33.30 1.36
N SER A 134 0.95 -32.63 0.62
CA SER A 134 1.87 -31.66 1.19
C SER A 134 1.02 -30.59 1.87
N ALA A 135 1.48 -30.07 3.01
CA ALA A 135 0.79 -29.10 3.88
C ALA A 135 0.64 -27.71 3.22
N SER A 136 0.05 -27.69 2.03
CA SER A 136 -0.40 -26.51 1.31
C SER A 136 -1.43 -25.81 2.17
N ALA A 137 -1.28 -24.50 2.30
CA ALA A 137 -2.23 -23.69 3.01
C ALA A 137 -3.60 -23.89 2.37
N GLY A 138 -4.58 -24.32 3.18
CA GLY A 138 -5.93 -24.59 2.72
C GLY A 138 -6.60 -23.37 2.07
N PRO A 139 -7.82 -23.57 1.53
CA PRO A 139 -8.62 -22.50 0.95
C PRO A 139 -8.68 -21.28 1.87
N LEU A 140 -8.88 -20.10 1.25
CA LEU A 140 -9.08 -18.80 1.91
C LEU A 140 -9.85 -18.98 3.22
N ASP A 141 -9.23 -18.71 4.38
CA ASP A 141 -9.95 -18.72 5.65
C ASP A 141 -10.66 -17.38 5.84
N PRO A 142 -11.97 -17.29 5.57
CA PRO A 142 -12.70 -16.04 5.69
C PRO A 142 -12.69 -15.53 7.14
N THR A 143 -12.55 -16.42 8.13
CA THR A 143 -12.52 -16.05 9.55
C THR A 143 -11.30 -15.20 9.86
N ALA A 144 -10.12 -15.61 9.37
CA ALA A 144 -8.88 -14.84 9.57
C ALA A 144 -8.96 -13.46 8.92
N LEU A 145 -9.54 -13.35 7.72
CA LEU A 145 -9.72 -12.07 7.04
C LEU A 145 -10.74 -11.17 7.76
N ARG A 146 -11.86 -11.73 8.25
CA ARG A 146 -12.83 -10.98 9.06
C ARG A 146 -12.19 -10.44 10.33
N SER A 147 -11.43 -11.26 11.05
CA SER A 147 -10.70 -10.81 12.25
C SER A 147 -9.68 -9.72 11.92
N LEU A 148 -8.96 -9.84 10.78
CA LEU A 148 -8.03 -8.80 10.35
C LEU A 148 -8.76 -7.47 10.05
N ALA A 149 -9.86 -7.51 9.31
CA ALA A 149 -10.66 -6.33 8.99
C ALA A 149 -11.33 -5.70 10.22
N HIS A 150 -11.76 -6.53 11.18
CA HIS A 150 -12.36 -6.04 12.42
C HIS A 150 -11.34 -5.33 13.31
N ASP A 151 -10.11 -5.85 13.39
CA ASP A 151 -9.11 -5.32 14.30
C ASP A 151 -8.35 -4.10 13.74
N ARG A 152 -8.47 -3.77 12.45
CA ARG A 152 -7.62 -2.78 11.78
C ARG A 152 -8.44 -1.71 11.06
N ASP A 153 -7.99 -0.47 11.21
CA ASP A 153 -8.56 0.71 10.54
C ASP A 153 -8.18 0.79 9.05
N LEU A 154 -7.00 0.28 8.69
CA LEU A 154 -6.51 0.21 7.31
C LEU A 154 -5.95 -1.19 7.01
N VAL A 155 -6.42 -1.79 5.91
CA VAL A 155 -5.91 -3.06 5.38
C VAL A 155 -5.34 -2.85 3.98
N VAL A 156 -4.08 -3.25 3.77
CA VAL A 156 -3.38 -3.14 2.49
C VAL A 156 -3.32 -4.48 1.78
N LEU A 157 -3.82 -4.52 0.55
CA LEU A 157 -3.74 -5.66 -0.36
C LEU A 157 -2.41 -5.62 -1.11
N ALA A 158 -1.63 -6.70 -1.01
CA ALA A 158 -0.32 -6.80 -1.65
C ALA A 158 0.07 -8.25 -2.00
N TRP A 159 -0.87 -9.00 -2.60
CA TRP A 159 -0.69 -10.43 -2.88
C TRP A 159 -0.09 -10.77 -4.25
N GLY A 160 0.04 -9.80 -5.16
CA GLY A 160 0.69 -10.00 -6.46
C GLY A 160 -0.06 -10.95 -7.40
N ASN A 161 0.66 -11.48 -8.39
CA ASN A 161 0.08 -12.30 -9.46
C ASN A 161 -0.14 -13.78 -9.09
N ALA A 162 0.28 -14.20 -7.90
CA ALA A 162 0.12 -15.60 -7.48
C ALA A 162 -1.26 -15.94 -6.97
N ILE A 163 -2.12 -14.95 -6.78
CA ILE A 163 -3.51 -15.16 -6.41
C ILE A 163 -4.35 -15.04 -7.67
N ASP A 164 -5.19 -16.05 -7.87
CA ASP A 164 -6.23 -16.06 -8.89
C ASP A 164 -7.16 -14.85 -8.74
N VAL A 165 -7.67 -14.33 -9.87
CA VAL A 165 -8.50 -13.12 -9.90
C VAL A 165 -9.77 -13.30 -9.07
N HIS A 166 -10.43 -14.46 -9.15
CA HIS A 166 -11.66 -14.71 -8.41
C HIS A 166 -11.39 -14.87 -6.91
N CYS A 167 -10.30 -15.54 -6.52
CA CYS A 167 -9.89 -15.65 -5.13
C CYS A 167 -9.56 -14.27 -4.53
N GLY A 168 -8.79 -13.46 -5.25
CA GLY A 168 -8.47 -12.08 -4.85
C GLY A 168 -9.72 -11.21 -4.73
N ALA A 169 -10.65 -11.33 -5.68
CA ALA A 169 -11.92 -10.59 -5.64
C ALA A 169 -12.82 -11.01 -4.47
N ALA A 170 -12.91 -12.31 -4.17
CA ALA A 170 -13.63 -12.81 -3.00
C ALA A 170 -13.05 -12.26 -1.69
N ALA A 171 -11.72 -12.26 -1.56
CA ALA A 171 -11.04 -11.67 -0.40
C ALA A 171 -11.27 -10.16 -0.29
N ALA A 172 -11.14 -9.42 -1.39
CA ALA A 172 -11.35 -7.97 -1.44
C ALA A 172 -12.78 -7.59 -1.04
N ARG A 173 -13.80 -8.28 -1.57
CA ARG A 173 -15.22 -8.07 -1.19
C ARG A 173 -15.45 -8.28 0.29
N LEU A 174 -14.97 -9.40 0.82
CA LEU A 174 -15.14 -9.73 2.23
C LEU A 174 -14.51 -8.64 3.11
N LEU A 175 -13.28 -8.22 2.79
CA LEU A 175 -12.60 -7.16 3.55
C LEU A 175 -13.33 -5.82 3.43
N GLN A 176 -13.76 -5.43 2.23
CA GLN A 176 -14.50 -4.19 2.03
C GLN A 176 -15.81 -4.17 2.83
N GLN A 177 -16.58 -5.26 2.79
CA GLN A 177 -17.84 -5.39 3.54
C GLN A 177 -17.62 -5.28 5.05
N GLU A 178 -16.59 -5.94 5.60
CA GLU A 178 -16.29 -5.88 7.02
C GLU A 178 -15.73 -4.52 7.44
N LEU A 179 -14.84 -3.92 6.65
CA LEU A 179 -14.30 -2.58 6.91
C LEU A 179 -15.39 -1.51 6.84
N ALA A 180 -16.36 -1.65 5.92
CA ALA A 180 -17.48 -0.73 5.82
C ALA A 180 -18.33 -0.67 7.09
N ARG A 181 -18.46 -1.80 7.82
CA ARG A 181 -19.20 -1.86 9.10
C ARG A 181 -18.53 -1.09 10.23
N HIS A 182 -17.24 -0.80 10.11
CA HIS A 182 -16.44 -0.18 11.16
C HIS A 182 -15.73 1.11 10.72
N CYS A 183 -16.15 1.68 9.58
CA CYS A 183 -15.53 2.87 8.98
C CYS A 183 -14.02 2.70 8.70
N GLY A 184 -13.60 1.49 8.37
CA GLY A 184 -12.24 1.18 7.94
C GLY A 184 -11.97 1.56 6.48
N SER A 185 -10.72 1.39 6.08
CA SER A 185 -10.26 1.65 4.71
C SER A 185 -9.53 0.43 4.15
N LEU A 186 -9.74 0.19 2.86
CA LEU A 186 -9.01 -0.81 2.10
C LEU A 186 -8.02 -0.07 1.20
N ALA A 187 -6.80 -0.55 1.07
CA ALA A 187 -5.82 0.06 0.17
C ALA A 187 -5.11 -1.00 -0.65
N VAL A 188 -4.54 -0.60 -1.78
CA VAL A 188 -3.56 -1.40 -2.50
C VAL A 188 -2.21 -0.72 -2.43
N LEU A 189 -1.15 -1.53 -2.36
CA LEU A 189 0.23 -1.04 -2.37
C LEU A 189 0.63 -0.39 -3.71
N GLY A 190 -0.10 -0.75 -4.75
CA GLY A 190 0.09 -0.38 -6.14
C GLY A 190 -0.65 -1.40 -6.99
N TRP A 191 -0.66 -1.17 -8.30
CA TRP A 191 -1.31 -2.06 -9.26
C TRP A 191 -0.29 -2.63 -10.22
N THR A 192 -0.48 -3.89 -10.61
CA THR A 192 0.20 -4.47 -11.76
C THR A 192 -0.41 -3.94 -13.06
N THR A 193 0.24 -4.21 -14.19
CA THR A 193 -0.30 -3.91 -15.53
C THR A 193 -1.67 -4.55 -15.75
N ASP A 194 -1.88 -5.72 -15.16
CA ASP A 194 -3.10 -6.52 -15.30
C ASP A 194 -4.19 -6.12 -14.29
N GLY A 195 -4.00 -5.01 -13.57
CA GLY A 195 -4.97 -4.50 -12.60
C GLY A 195 -5.07 -5.31 -11.30
N ARG A 196 -4.05 -6.11 -10.94
CA ARG A 196 -3.99 -6.84 -9.67
C ARG A 196 -3.20 -6.04 -8.62
N PRO A 197 -3.44 -6.26 -7.31
CA PRO A 197 -2.60 -5.66 -6.26
C PRO A 197 -1.12 -6.07 -6.41
N LEU A 198 -0.23 -5.08 -6.39
CA LEU A 198 1.21 -5.28 -6.51
C LEU A 198 1.77 -6.02 -5.29
N ASP A 199 2.70 -6.96 -5.51
CA ASP A 199 3.43 -7.63 -4.42
C ASP A 199 4.32 -6.62 -3.68
N VAL A 200 4.52 -6.84 -2.38
CA VAL A 200 5.42 -6.06 -1.51
C VAL A 200 6.83 -5.96 -2.09
N ASP A 201 7.32 -7.01 -2.74
CA ASP A 201 8.64 -7.02 -3.37
C ASP A 201 8.73 -6.07 -4.57
N GLY A 202 7.64 -5.88 -5.31
CA GLY A 202 7.56 -5.01 -6.48
C GLY A 202 7.32 -3.52 -6.17
N ALA A 203 6.96 -3.19 -4.93
CA ALA A 203 6.67 -1.81 -4.53
C ALA A 203 7.90 -0.90 -4.60
N ARG A 204 7.70 0.43 -4.55
CA ARG A 204 8.79 1.39 -4.33
C ARG A 204 9.23 1.37 -2.86
N ARG A 205 10.33 2.07 -2.51
CA ARG A 205 10.78 2.20 -1.11
C ARG A 205 9.81 3.02 -0.25
N ALA A 206 9.24 4.06 -0.83
CA ALA A 206 8.19 4.88 -0.24
C ALA A 206 6.96 4.80 -1.16
N PRO A 207 6.13 3.75 -1.02
CA PRO A 207 4.97 3.57 -1.88
C PRO A 207 3.87 4.56 -1.49
N THR A 208 3.19 5.11 -2.48
CA THR A 208 1.90 5.77 -2.29
C THR A 208 0.82 4.71 -2.33
N LEU A 209 0.02 4.60 -1.27
CA LEU A 209 -1.12 3.70 -1.25
C LEU A 209 -2.27 4.29 -2.05
N SER A 210 -2.91 3.49 -2.90
CA SER A 210 -4.21 3.85 -3.47
C SER A 210 -5.27 3.34 -2.50
N CYS A 211 -5.99 4.26 -1.86
CA CYS A 211 -6.93 3.96 -0.79
C CYS A 211 -8.38 4.03 -1.28
N LEU A 212 -9.19 3.13 -0.74
CA LEU A 212 -10.63 3.06 -0.84
C LEU A 212 -11.20 3.23 0.58
N CYS A 213 -11.78 4.39 0.85
CA CYS A 213 -12.57 4.58 2.07
C CYS A 213 -13.84 3.73 1.95
N CYS A 214 -14.06 2.78 2.86
CA CYS A 214 -15.22 1.89 2.80
C CYS A 214 -16.48 2.54 3.42
N ALA A 215 -16.54 3.87 3.50
CA ALA A 215 -17.65 4.58 4.12
C ALA A 215 -18.95 4.39 3.31
N PRO A 216 -20.12 4.19 3.95
CA PRO A 216 -21.36 3.84 3.27
C PRO A 216 -21.95 4.91 2.33
N SER A 217 -21.42 6.14 2.29
CA SER A 217 -22.22 7.29 1.82
C SER A 217 -21.46 8.42 1.10
N GLY A 218 -20.30 8.16 0.47
CA GLY A 218 -19.59 9.20 -0.27
C GLY A 218 -19.20 8.73 -1.66
N SER A 219 -19.56 9.50 -2.70
CA SER A 219 -18.94 9.38 -4.01
C SER A 219 -17.47 9.76 -3.88
N TYR A 220 -16.57 8.78 -3.80
CA TYR A 220 -15.15 9.05 -3.88
C TYR A 220 -14.69 8.83 -5.31
N ASP A 221 -13.58 9.48 -5.66
CA ASP A 221 -12.86 9.19 -6.90
C ASP A 221 -12.25 7.79 -6.76
N HIS A 222 -13.04 6.79 -7.13
CA HIS A 222 -12.69 5.39 -7.04
C HIS A 222 -11.85 5.04 -8.27
N ASP A 223 -10.61 4.60 -8.04
CA ASP A 223 -9.84 3.94 -9.09
C ASP A 223 -10.66 2.75 -9.60
N ALA A 224 -11.08 2.78 -10.87
CA ALA A 224 -11.94 1.75 -11.47
C ALA A 224 -11.36 0.32 -11.36
N ARG A 225 -10.06 0.18 -11.03
CA ARG A 225 -9.44 -1.11 -10.69
C ARG A 225 -9.92 -1.66 -9.35
N PHE A 226 -10.25 -0.82 -8.37
CA PHE A 226 -10.91 -1.27 -7.14
C PHE A 226 -12.29 -1.85 -7.44
N ASP A 227 -13.08 -1.19 -8.28
CA ASP A 227 -14.40 -1.68 -8.64
C ASP A 227 -14.31 -3.02 -9.35
N ARG A 228 -13.38 -3.17 -10.31
CA ARG A 228 -13.13 -4.48 -10.94
C ARG A 228 -12.69 -5.54 -9.96
N LEU A 229 -11.77 -5.20 -9.05
CA LEU A 229 -11.28 -6.13 -8.03
C LEU A 229 -12.39 -6.57 -7.07
N VAL A 230 -13.22 -5.64 -6.61
CA VAL A 230 -14.30 -5.91 -5.67
C VAL A 230 -15.48 -6.58 -6.38
N MET A 231 -15.94 -6.07 -7.51
CA MET A 231 -17.09 -6.64 -8.22
C MET A 231 -16.74 -7.99 -8.86
N GLY A 232 -15.46 -8.26 -9.11
CA GLY A 232 -14.98 -9.47 -9.77
C GLY A 232 -15.24 -9.45 -11.28
N GLU A 233 -15.33 -8.26 -11.87
CA GLU A 233 -15.48 -8.10 -13.31
C GLU A 233 -14.13 -8.38 -13.99
N VAL A 234 -14.09 -9.49 -14.72
CA VAL A 234 -12.95 -9.86 -15.56
C VAL A 234 -13.21 -9.26 -16.94
N SER A 235 -12.39 -8.29 -17.36
CA SER A 235 -12.38 -7.78 -18.74
C SER A 235 -11.76 -8.80 -19.69
#